data_AF-A0A6P0Z1Y0-F1
#
_entry.id   AF-A0A6P0Z1Y0-F1
#
_cell.length_a   1.000
_cell.length_b   1.000
_cell.length_c   1.000
_cell.angle_alpha   90.00
_cell.angle_beta   90.00
_cell.angle_gamma   90.00
#
_symmetry.space_group_name_H-M   'P 1'
#
loop_
_entity.id
_entity.type
_entity.pdbx_description
1 polymer ?
#
loop_
_entity_poly.entity_id
_entity_poly.type
_entity_poly.pdbx_seq_one_letter_code
_entity_poly.pdbx_strand_id
1 'polypeptide(L)'
;VDFEDWNRVVSTNLTGMFLCIQGAVRLMKSQTPAGGRIINNGSISAHSPLSIRKFQHFLDNQLPDTVFRAKGILWFDENPKRHIFHLSGKRFTLDDEEWKGQPKNQLVLIGQNLDHDELRAFLDACICEG
;
A
#
# COMPACT_ATOMS: atom_id res chain seq x y z
N VAL A 1 1.39 -30.08 -4.34
CA VAL A 1 0.63 -28.86 -4.03
C VAL A 1 -0.82 -29.26 -4.05
N ASP A 2 -1.52 -29.15 -2.92
CA ASP A 2 -2.93 -29.52 -2.83
C ASP A 2 -3.83 -28.44 -3.48
N PHE A 3 -5.03 -28.83 -3.90
CA PHE A 3 -6.01 -27.96 -4.53
C PHE A 3 -6.39 -26.77 -3.66
N GLU A 4 -6.47 -26.96 -2.34
CA GLU A 4 -6.77 -25.89 -1.39
C GLU A 4 -5.63 -24.86 -1.31
N ASP A 5 -4.39 -25.33 -1.27
CA ASP A 5 -3.20 -24.47 -1.33
C ASP A 5 -3.13 -23.70 -2.65
N TRP A 6 -3.44 -24.36 -3.78
CA TRP A 6 -3.51 -23.73 -5.09
C TRP A 6 -4.59 -22.63 -5.13
N ASN A 7 -5.80 -22.92 -4.63
CA ASN A 7 -6.91 -21.96 -4.58
C ASN A 7 -6.59 -20.76 -3.70
N ARG A 8 -5.91 -20.97 -2.56
CA ARG A 8 -5.48 -19.88 -1.68
C ARG A 8 -4.48 -18.94 -2.37
N VAL A 9 -3.52 -19.53 -3.09
CA VAL A 9 -2.51 -18.78 -3.86
C VAL A 9 -3.18 -18.00 -4.99
N VAL A 10 -4.10 -18.62 -5.74
CA VAL A 10 -4.83 -17.97 -6.84
C VAL A 10 -5.76 -16.87 -6.35
N SER A 11 -6.50 -17.12 -5.27
CA SER A 11 -7.45 -16.16 -4.71
C SER A 11 -6.75 -14.89 -4.21
N THR A 12 -5.60 -15.05 -3.55
CA THR A 12 -4.86 -13.92 -3.01
C THR A 12 -4.12 -13.14 -4.10
N ASN A 13 -3.40 -13.85 -4.98
CA ASN A 13 -2.45 -13.20 -5.89
C ASN A 13 -3.05 -12.82 -7.25
N LEU A 14 -4.03 -13.58 -7.76
CA LEU A 14 -4.69 -13.26 -9.02
C LEU A 14 -6.07 -12.64 -8.80
N THR A 15 -6.97 -13.34 -8.13
CA THR A 15 -8.37 -12.87 -7.99
C THR A 15 -8.45 -11.57 -7.21
N GLY A 16 -7.76 -11.48 -6.08
CA GLY A 16 -7.69 -10.27 -5.25
C GLY A 16 -7.10 -9.06 -6.01
N MET A 17 -6.06 -9.29 -6.81
CA MET A 17 -5.43 -8.27 -7.64
C MET A 17 -6.36 -7.83 -8.77
N PHE A 18 -6.97 -8.77 -9.48
CA PHE A 18 -7.94 -8.51 -10.54
C PHE A 18 -9.12 -7.67 -10.03
N LEU A 19 -9.73 -8.06 -8.90
CA LEU A 19 -10.84 -7.32 -8.30
C LEU A 19 -10.41 -5.93 -7.80
N CYS A 20 -9.18 -5.79 -7.29
CA CYS A 20 -8.63 -4.49 -6.92
C CYS A 20 -8.49 -3.56 -8.13
N ILE A 21 -7.93 -4.08 -9.23
CA ILE A 21 -7.78 -3.35 -10.50
C ILE A 21 -9.15 -3.04 -11.10
N GLN A 22 -10.08 -4.00 -11.13
CA GLN A 22 -11.43 -3.79 -11.68
C GLN A 22 -12.19 -2.71 -10.91
N GLY A 23 -12.08 -2.70 -9.57
CA GLY A 23 -12.64 -1.65 -8.72
C GLY A 23 -12.00 -0.29 -8.97
N ALA A 24 -10.66 -0.24 -9.05
CA ALA A 24 -9.92 0.97 -9.38
C ALA A 24 -10.31 1.52 -10.76
N VAL A 25 -10.39 0.67 -11.78
CA VAL A 25 -10.78 1.05 -13.15
C VAL A 25 -12.22 1.55 -13.22
N ARG A 26 -13.17 0.91 -12.50
CA ARG A 26 -14.55 1.41 -12.42
C ARG A 26 -14.61 2.81 -11.83
N LEU A 27 -13.92 3.02 -10.70
CA LEU A 27 -13.81 4.33 -10.08
C LEU A 27 -13.16 5.31 -11.07
N MET A 28 -11.98 5.01 -11.63
CA MET A 28 -11.27 5.85 -12.60
C MET A 28 -12.14 6.26 -13.80
N LYS A 29 -13.04 5.39 -14.27
CA LYS A 29 -13.96 5.67 -15.38
C LYS A 29 -15.15 6.55 -14.99
N SER A 30 -15.58 6.54 -13.72
CA SER A 30 -16.73 7.31 -13.25
C SER A 30 -16.39 8.73 -12.77
N GLN A 31 -15.12 9.11 -12.76
CA GLN A 31 -14.64 10.43 -12.31
C GLN A 31 -14.45 11.38 -13.50
N THR A 32 -14.44 12.69 -13.23
CA THR A 32 -14.13 13.74 -14.22
C THR A 32 -13.01 14.64 -13.67
N PRO A 33 -11.82 14.69 -14.32
CA PRO A 33 -11.45 13.93 -15.51
C PRO A 33 -11.32 12.42 -15.23
N ALA A 34 -11.65 11.61 -16.22
CA ALA A 34 -11.50 10.16 -16.13
C ALA A 34 -10.02 9.79 -16.10
N GLY A 35 -9.65 8.85 -15.23
CA GLY A 35 -8.28 8.37 -15.08
C GLY A 35 -7.85 8.20 -13.63
N GLY A 36 -6.66 7.65 -13.45
CA GLY A 36 -5.98 7.52 -12.16
C GLY A 36 -4.59 6.96 -12.36
N ARG A 37 -3.73 7.12 -11.35
CA ARG A 37 -2.36 6.65 -11.34
C ARG A 37 -2.23 5.57 -10.28
N ILE A 38 -1.52 4.49 -10.62
CA ILE A 38 -1.11 3.45 -9.68
C ILE A 38 0.38 3.67 -9.43
N ILE A 39 0.76 3.84 -8.16
CA ILE A 39 2.15 4.01 -7.74
C ILE A 39 2.54 2.83 -6.88
N ASN A 40 3.65 2.20 -7.21
CA ASN A 40 4.26 1.15 -6.40
C ASN A 40 5.48 1.70 -5.67
N ASN A 41 5.60 1.43 -4.37
CA ASN A 41 6.81 1.70 -3.61
C ASN A 41 7.94 0.76 -4.08
N GLY A 42 8.81 1.30 -4.93
CA GLY A 42 10.10 0.70 -5.31
C GLY A 42 11.30 1.57 -4.92
N SER A 43 11.21 2.33 -3.83
CA SER A 43 12.27 3.25 -3.37
C SER A 43 13.13 2.63 -2.25
N ILE A 44 13.99 3.44 -1.64
CA ILE A 44 14.78 3.03 -0.46
C ILE A 44 13.83 2.59 0.67
N SER A 45 12.69 3.28 0.82
CA SER A 45 11.65 2.89 1.77
C SER A 45 11.14 1.45 1.57
N ALA A 46 11.26 0.86 0.37
CA ALA A 46 10.90 -0.54 0.13
C ALA A 46 11.80 -1.53 0.90
N HIS A 47 13.04 -1.13 1.21
CA HIS A 47 14.09 -1.97 1.76
C HIS A 47 14.60 -1.54 3.13
N SER A 48 13.92 -0.60 3.81
CA SER A 48 14.28 -0.11 5.14
C SER A 48 13.05 -0.02 6.05
N PRO A 49 13.19 -0.20 7.37
CA PRO A 49 12.04 -0.09 8.27
C PRO A 49 11.52 1.34 8.30
N LEU A 50 10.20 1.48 8.41
CA LEU A 50 9.52 2.75 8.60
C LEU A 50 9.26 2.98 10.09
N SER A 51 9.06 4.23 10.49
CA SER A 51 8.49 4.54 11.80
C SER A 51 6.97 4.57 11.71
N ILE A 52 6.29 3.86 12.62
CA ILE A 52 4.82 3.90 12.75
C ILE A 52 4.33 5.34 12.91
N ARG A 53 5.03 6.14 13.74
CA ARG A 53 4.62 7.53 13.99
C ARG A 53 4.74 8.41 12.76
N LYS A 54 5.85 8.30 12.02
CA LYS A 54 6.05 9.07 10.78
C LYS A 54 5.05 8.65 9.71
N PHE A 55 4.79 7.34 9.59
CA PHE A 55 3.80 6.83 8.64
C PHE A 55 2.38 7.26 8.98
N GLN A 56 2.01 7.27 10.26
CA GLN A 56 0.72 7.81 10.70
C GLN A 56 0.58 9.30 10.36
N HIS A 57 1.64 10.09 10.61
CA HIS A 57 1.66 11.50 10.21
C HIS A 57 1.48 11.67 8.70
N PHE A 58 2.14 10.83 7.90
CA PHE A 58 1.95 10.79 6.45
C PHE A 58 0.48 10.56 6.09
N LEU A 59 -0.16 9.54 6.66
CA LEU A 59 -1.58 9.24 6.38
C LEU A 59 -2.52 10.39 6.76
N ASP A 60 -2.26 11.06 7.89
CA ASP A 60 -3.16 12.07 8.43
C ASP A 60 -2.96 13.46 7.83
N ASN A 61 -1.74 13.79 7.38
CA ASN A 61 -1.37 15.18 7.03
C ASN A 61 -0.77 15.35 5.64
N GLN A 62 -0.23 14.30 5.02
CA GLN A 62 0.54 14.40 3.77
C GLN A 62 -0.05 13.55 2.64
N LEU A 63 -0.85 12.54 2.94
CA LEU A 63 -1.52 11.72 1.95
C LEU A 63 -2.55 12.58 1.20
N PRO A 64 -2.41 12.76 -0.13
CA PRO A 64 -3.37 13.55 -0.88
C PRO A 64 -4.77 12.94 -0.83
N ASP A 65 -5.81 13.77 -0.68
CA ASP A 65 -7.22 13.36 -0.75
C ASP A 65 -7.60 12.71 -2.10
N THR A 66 -6.76 12.90 -3.12
CA THR A 66 -6.91 12.24 -4.42
C THR A 66 -6.52 10.76 -4.39
N VAL A 67 -5.85 10.28 -3.33
CA VAL A 67 -5.63 8.85 -3.07
C VAL A 67 -6.88 8.28 -2.40
N PHE A 68 -7.62 7.46 -3.14
CA PHE A 68 -8.86 6.85 -2.65
C PHE A 68 -8.69 5.37 -2.28
N ARG A 69 -7.56 4.75 -2.63
CA ARG A 69 -7.27 3.37 -2.23
C ARG A 69 -5.78 3.17 -2.07
N ALA A 70 -5.41 2.39 -1.07
CA ALA A 70 -4.07 1.84 -0.98
C ALA A 70 -4.09 0.43 -0.40
N LYS A 71 -3.06 -0.35 -0.72
CA LYS A 71 -2.80 -1.63 -0.08
C LYS A 71 -1.31 -1.81 0.08
N GLY A 72 -0.89 -2.37 1.20
CA GLY A 72 0.51 -2.67 1.38
C GLY A 72 0.83 -3.66 2.46
N ILE A 73 2.09 -4.08 2.45
CA ILE A 73 2.79 -4.76 3.52
C ILE A 73 3.78 -3.73 4.07
N LEU A 74 3.71 -3.47 5.36
CA LEU A 74 4.56 -2.50 6.03
C LEU A 74 5.48 -3.19 7.04
N TRP A 75 6.72 -2.76 7.03
CA TRP A 75 7.77 -3.11 7.97
C TRP A 75 8.05 -1.89 8.82
N PHE A 76 7.68 -1.99 10.09
CA PHE A 76 7.92 -0.97 11.09
C PHE A 76 9.06 -1.38 12.01
N ASP A 77 9.86 -0.42 12.44
CA ASP A 77 10.95 -0.67 13.41
C ASP A 77 10.38 -0.98 14.80
N GLU A 78 9.26 -0.33 15.16
CA GLU A 78 8.67 -0.42 16.49
C GLU A 78 7.93 -1.75 16.75
N ASN A 79 7.65 -2.55 15.70
CA ASN A 79 6.96 -3.83 15.84
C ASN A 79 7.55 -4.87 14.86
N PRO A 80 8.05 -6.03 15.36
CA PRO A 80 8.70 -7.03 14.52
C PRO A 80 7.75 -7.73 13.54
N LYS A 81 6.44 -7.61 13.70
CA LYS A 81 5.45 -8.28 12.85
C LYS A 81 5.34 -7.62 11.47
N ARG A 82 4.81 -8.40 10.54
CA ARG A 82 4.41 -7.94 9.21
C ARG A 82 3.05 -7.27 9.33
N HIS A 83 2.92 -6.02 8.87
CA HIS A 83 1.65 -5.31 8.97
C HIS A 83 0.96 -5.24 7.60
N ILE A 84 -0.27 -5.72 7.52
CA ILE A 84 -1.08 -5.69 6.31
C ILE A 84 -1.93 -4.42 6.33
N PHE A 85 -1.58 -3.48 5.46
CA PHE A 85 -2.21 -2.17 5.37
C PHE A 85 -3.27 -2.13 4.27
N HIS A 86 -4.45 -1.65 4.61
CA HIS A 86 -5.55 -1.46 3.67
C HIS A 86 -6.14 -0.07 3.85
N LEU A 87 -6.24 0.71 2.78
CA LEU A 87 -6.91 2.01 2.76
C LEU A 87 -8.00 2.01 1.68
N SER A 88 -9.19 2.49 2.05
CA SER A 88 -10.32 2.68 1.16
C SER A 88 -11.11 3.93 1.55
N GLY A 89 -11.12 4.93 0.68
CA GLY A 89 -11.62 6.27 1.02
C GLY A 89 -10.79 6.86 2.17
N LYS A 90 -11.48 7.35 3.21
CA LYS A 90 -10.84 7.96 4.40
C LYS A 90 -10.53 6.97 5.54
N ARG A 91 -10.76 5.68 5.33
CA ARG A 91 -10.59 4.66 6.37
C ARG A 91 -9.44 3.75 6.00
N PHE A 92 -8.64 3.40 7.00
CA PHE A 92 -7.62 2.38 6.86
C PHE A 92 -7.69 1.34 7.98
N THR A 93 -7.13 0.17 7.72
CA THR A 93 -6.89 -0.90 8.69
C THR A 93 -5.44 -1.35 8.62
N LEU A 94 -4.96 -1.90 9.74
CA LEU A 94 -3.62 -2.46 9.87
C LEU A 94 -3.73 -3.77 10.65
N ASP A 95 -3.49 -4.89 9.98
CA ASP A 95 -3.58 -6.23 10.56
C ASP A 95 -2.19 -6.85 10.73
N ASP A 96 -1.96 -7.57 11.81
CA ASP A 96 -0.66 -8.16 12.13
C ASP A 96 -0.55 -9.61 11.62
N GLU A 97 0.54 -9.93 10.93
CA GLU A 97 0.91 -11.27 10.49
C GLU A 97 2.39 -11.58 10.79
N GLU A 98 2.76 -12.86 10.78
CA GLU A 98 4.17 -13.27 10.81
C GLU A 98 4.82 -13.07 9.43
N TRP A 99 6.10 -12.72 9.41
CA TRP A 99 6.87 -12.60 8.17
C TRP A 99 7.06 -13.97 7.51
N LYS A 100 6.88 -14.00 6.18
CA LYS A 100 7.19 -15.16 5.33
C LYS A 100 8.34 -14.77 4.41
N GLY A 101 9.55 -14.66 4.98
CA GLY A 101 10.75 -14.20 4.28
C GLY A 101 11.35 -12.93 4.91
N GLN A 102 12.20 -12.24 4.15
CA GLN A 102 12.85 -11.02 4.61
C GLN A 102 11.85 -9.85 4.73
N PRO A 103 11.88 -9.07 5.84
CA PRO A 103 11.09 -7.87 5.98
C PRO A 103 11.31 -6.89 4.82
N LYS A 104 10.21 -6.32 4.34
CA LYS A 104 10.22 -5.31 3.28
C LYS A 104 8.91 -4.55 3.26
N ASN A 105 8.95 -3.31 2.78
CA ASN A 105 7.75 -2.56 2.47
C ASN A 105 7.31 -2.84 1.04
N GLN A 106 6.01 -3.03 0.86
CA GLN A 106 5.36 -3.10 -0.45
C GLN A 106 4.09 -2.29 -0.36
N LEU A 107 4.00 -1.14 -1.01
CA LEU A 107 2.84 -0.26 -0.92
C LEU A 107 2.38 0.12 -2.32
N VAL A 108 1.08 0.00 -2.56
CA VAL A 108 0.41 0.43 -3.78
C VAL A 108 -0.57 1.53 -3.42
N LEU A 109 -0.41 2.70 -4.03
CA LEU A 109 -1.32 3.83 -3.92
C LEU A 109 -2.11 3.98 -5.22
N ILE A 110 -3.41 4.23 -5.11
CA ILE A 110 -4.33 4.42 -6.23
C ILE A 110 -5.10 5.71 -6.02
N GLY A 111 -4.98 6.61 -6.98
CA GLY A 111 -5.57 7.94 -6.87
C GLY A 111 -5.55 8.70 -8.19
N GLN A 112 -5.95 9.96 -8.14
CA GLN A 112 -5.92 10.87 -9.29
C GLN A 112 -4.83 11.92 -9.18
N ASN A 113 -4.28 12.35 -10.32
CA ASN A 113 -3.26 13.41 -10.39
C ASN A 113 -2.12 13.21 -9.38
N LEU A 114 -1.72 11.95 -9.16
CA LEU A 114 -0.69 11.64 -8.17
C LEU A 114 0.67 12.07 -8.69
N ASP A 115 1.35 12.92 -7.93
CA ASP A 115 2.76 13.20 -8.10
C ASP A 115 3.57 12.02 -7.51
N HIS A 116 4.34 11.37 -8.36
CA HIS A 116 5.10 10.19 -7.96
C HIS A 116 6.29 10.54 -7.06
N ASP A 117 6.96 11.66 -7.35
CA ASP A 117 8.21 12.01 -6.68
C ASP A 117 7.92 12.62 -5.31
N GLU A 118 6.83 13.39 -5.19
CA GLU A 118 6.33 13.87 -3.91
C GLU A 118 5.90 12.71 -2.98
N LEU A 119 5.07 11.79 -3.49
CA LEU A 119 4.63 10.62 -2.70
C LEU A 119 5.81 9.74 -2.29
N ARG A 120 6.80 9.58 -3.17
CA ARG A 120 8.04 8.88 -2.84
C ARG A 120 8.80 9.60 -1.74
N ALA A 121 8.94 10.92 -1.82
CA ALA A 121 9.64 11.71 -0.80
C ALA A 121 8.95 11.60 0.57
N PHE A 122 7.63 11.61 0.64
CA PHE A 122 6.90 11.39 1.89
C PHE A 122 7.12 10.00 2.48
N LEU A 123 7.12 8.96 1.65
CA LEU A 123 7.42 7.60 2.10
C LEU A 123 8.87 7.44 2.54
N ASP A 124 9.81 8.05 1.82
CA ASP A 124 11.23 8.03 2.20
C ASP A 124 11.47 8.81 3.51
N ALA A 125 10.71 9.89 3.76
CA ALA A 125 10.74 10.60 5.04
C ALA A 125 10.24 9.76 6.23
N CYS A 126 9.45 8.70 5.96
CA CYS A 126 8.98 7.77 7.00
C CYS A 126 10.04 6.77 7.45
N ILE A 127 11.18 6.65 6.75
CA ILE A 127 12.25 5.72 7.11
C ILE A 127 12.77 6.05 8.52
N CYS A 128 13.04 5.01 9.31
CA CYS A 128 13.74 5.17 10.58
C CYS A 128 15.19 5.57 10.30
N GLU A 129 15.63 6.67 10.91
CA GLU A 129 17.05 6.98 10.98
C GLU A 129 17.62 6.11 12.10
N GLY A 130 18.60 5.27 11.75
CA GLY A 130 19.28 4.38 12.70
C GLY A 130 20.15 5.12 13.70
#